data_AF-A0A383VE27-F1
#
_entry.id   AF-A0A383VE27-F1
#
_cell.length_a   1.000
_cell.length_b   1.000
_cell.length_c   1.000
_cell.angle_alpha   90.00
_cell.angle_beta   90.00
_cell.angle_gamma   90.00
#
_symmetry.space_group_name_H-M   'P 1'
#
loop_
_entity.id
_entity.type
_entity.pdbx_description
1 polymer ?
#
loop_
_entity_poly.entity_id
_entity_poly.type
_entity_poly.pdbx_seq_one_letter_code
_entity_poly.pdbx_strand_id
1 'polypeptide(L)'
;MVDAFRNMLDELMGKERDVPLDKRQNKPLEFDDPAVCKYELLALCPNRLFRNTKSDLGSCGFTIHDDHLEWPNIKEQWDKLPQREKDRFGYERDLIRYMEQLIRDMDAKIRKNKERAEAESRPKVLKVDDQRRLDEIKMRQAEMLARAGQLGEEGDVDGAIKAIK
;
A
#
# COMPACT_ATOMS: atom_id res chain seq x y z
N MET A 1 26.80 -13.75 -4.30
CA MET A 1 26.56 -14.40 -5.61
C MET A 1 26.48 -15.92 -5.46
N VAL A 2 27.42 -16.56 -4.74
CA VAL A 2 27.39 -18.00 -4.43
C VAL A 2 26.14 -18.42 -3.62
N ASP A 3 25.70 -17.63 -2.65
CA ASP A 3 24.53 -17.95 -1.83
C ASP A 3 23.20 -17.90 -2.61
N ALA A 4 23.10 -17.00 -3.60
CA ALA A 4 21.92 -16.91 -4.46
C ALA A 4 21.79 -18.15 -5.36
N PHE A 5 22.90 -18.62 -5.94
CA PHE A 5 22.92 -19.87 -6.69
C PHE A 5 22.66 -21.08 -5.80
N ARG A 6 23.19 -21.10 -4.58
CA ARG A 6 22.93 -22.16 -3.61
C ARG A 6 21.43 -22.26 -3.30
N ASN A 7 20.77 -21.15 -3.00
CA ASN A 7 19.34 -21.10 -2.73
C ASN A 7 18.50 -21.55 -3.93
N MET A 8 18.83 -21.08 -5.14
CA MET A 8 18.13 -21.49 -6.36
C MET A 8 18.24 -23.01 -6.59
N LEU A 9 19.42 -23.58 -6.36
CA LEU A 9 19.64 -25.01 -6.48
C LEU A 9 18.97 -25.81 -5.34
N ASP A 10 18.83 -25.24 -4.14
CA ASP A 10 18.08 -25.85 -3.03
C ASP A 10 16.57 -25.85 -3.28
N GLU A 11 16.04 -24.84 -3.96
CA GLU A 11 14.65 -24.81 -4.41
C GLU A 11 14.38 -25.85 -5.52
N LEU A 12 15.35 -26.07 -6.42
CA LEU A 12 15.20 -26.98 -7.55
C LEU A 12 15.45 -28.46 -7.18
N MET A 13 16.43 -28.73 -6.31
CA MET A 13 16.93 -30.09 -6.01
C MET A 13 16.65 -30.55 -4.57
N GLY A 14 16.07 -29.67 -3.75
CA GLY A 14 15.82 -29.90 -2.32
C GLY A 14 17.02 -29.54 -1.44
N LYS A 15 16.73 -29.02 -0.24
CA LYS A 15 17.74 -28.59 0.75
C LYS A 15 18.67 -29.72 1.22
N GLU A 16 18.26 -30.98 1.10
CA GLU A 16 19.07 -32.15 1.46
C GLU A 16 19.98 -32.65 0.31
N ARG A 17 20.16 -31.89 -0.79
CA ARG A 17 20.98 -32.35 -1.94
C ARG A 17 22.42 -32.71 -1.55
N ASP A 18 23.03 -31.89 -0.68
CA ASP A 18 24.43 -32.00 -0.26
C ASP A 18 24.59 -33.04 0.87
N VAL A 19 23.48 -33.61 1.37
CA VAL A 19 23.49 -34.62 2.42
C VAL A 19 23.62 -36.02 1.77
N PRO A 20 24.55 -36.87 2.23
CA PRO A 20 24.67 -38.24 1.77
C PRO A 20 23.35 -39.00 1.90
N LEU A 21 23.03 -39.83 0.90
CA LEU A 21 21.75 -40.56 0.80
C LEU A 21 21.37 -41.30 2.10
N ASP A 22 22.33 -41.91 2.79
CA ASP A 22 22.10 -42.64 4.06
C ASP A 22 21.69 -41.76 5.25
N LYS A 23 21.87 -40.43 5.14
CA LYS A 23 21.56 -39.45 6.20
C LYS A 23 20.44 -38.50 5.80
N ARG A 24 19.88 -38.62 4.60
CA ARG A 24 18.70 -37.85 4.19
C ARG A 24 17.54 -38.26 5.07
N GLN A 25 17.04 -37.32 5.87
CA GLN A 25 15.93 -37.65 6.74
C GLN A 25 14.63 -37.76 5.95
N ASN A 26 14.54 -37.16 4.74
CA ASN A 26 13.34 -37.13 3.90
C ASN A 26 12.07 -36.99 4.75
N LYS A 27 12.14 -36.18 5.82
CA LYS A 27 11.03 -36.06 6.75
C LYS A 27 9.95 -35.31 6.00
N PRO A 28 8.74 -35.87 5.88
CA PRO A 28 7.64 -35.14 5.27
C PRO A 28 7.41 -33.90 6.12
N LEU A 29 7.32 -32.73 5.49
CA LEU A 29 6.98 -31.54 6.24
C LEU A 29 5.58 -31.69 6.87
N GLU A 30 5.51 -31.34 8.14
CA GLU A 30 4.26 -31.27 8.89
C GLU A 30 3.75 -29.83 8.92
N PHE A 31 2.44 -29.67 9.10
CA PHE A 31 1.81 -28.35 9.18
C PHE A 31 2.28 -27.51 10.39
N ASP A 32 2.79 -28.15 11.43
CA ASP A 32 3.27 -27.48 12.66
C ASP A 32 4.72 -26.96 12.54
N ASP A 33 5.38 -27.19 11.41
CA ASP A 33 6.78 -26.78 11.24
C ASP A 33 6.92 -25.24 11.32
N PRO A 34 7.94 -24.72 12.03
CA PRO A 34 8.18 -23.28 12.14
C PRO A 34 8.36 -22.58 10.78
N ALA A 35 8.83 -23.29 9.75
CA ALA A 35 9.04 -22.76 8.40
C ALA A 35 7.73 -22.59 7.59
N VAL A 36 6.67 -23.31 7.94
CA VAL A 36 5.37 -23.27 7.26
C VAL A 36 4.60 -22.00 7.62
N CYS A 37 4.05 -21.32 6.62
CA CYS A 37 3.24 -20.13 6.84
C CYS A 37 1.86 -20.50 7.39
N LYS A 38 1.65 -20.19 8.68
CA LYS A 38 0.39 -20.45 9.39
C LYS A 38 -0.78 -19.65 8.81
N TYR A 39 -0.49 -18.46 8.28
CA TYR A 39 -1.50 -17.61 7.65
C TYR A 39 -1.94 -18.17 6.29
N GLU A 40 -1.00 -18.68 5.49
CA GLU A 40 -1.31 -19.32 4.21
C GLU A 40 -2.10 -20.63 4.40
N LEU A 41 -1.88 -21.36 5.52
CA LEU A 41 -2.70 -22.52 5.88
C LEU A 41 -4.18 -22.15 6.08
N LEU A 42 -4.45 -20.94 6.56
CA LEU A 42 -5.79 -20.37 6.71
C LEU A 42 -6.29 -19.69 5.41
N ALA A 43 -5.66 -20.02 4.28
CA ALA A 43 -5.92 -19.53 2.93
C ALA A 43 -5.49 -18.09 2.62
N LEU A 44 -4.87 -17.36 3.56
CA LEU A 44 -4.48 -15.97 3.29
C LEU A 44 -3.21 -15.56 4.06
N CYS A 45 -2.09 -15.38 3.35
CA CYS A 45 -0.94 -14.63 3.85
C CYS A 45 -0.97 -13.15 3.41
N PRO A 46 -1.12 -12.17 4.32
CA PRO A 46 -1.15 -10.76 3.95
C PRO A 46 0.13 -10.27 3.26
N ASN A 47 1.29 -10.80 3.66
CA ASN A 47 2.58 -10.42 3.10
C ASN A 47 2.71 -10.87 1.63
N ARG A 48 2.14 -12.02 1.29
CA ARG A 48 2.11 -12.52 -0.09
C ARG A 48 1.08 -11.76 -0.94
N LEU A 49 -0.08 -11.44 -0.37
CA LEU A 49 -1.16 -10.72 -1.06
C LEU A 49 -0.72 -9.33 -1.53
N PHE A 50 0.05 -8.60 -0.72
CA PHE A 50 0.47 -7.23 -1.02
C PHE A 50 1.87 -7.12 -1.64
N ARG A 51 2.50 -8.24 -2.00
CA ARG A 51 3.82 -8.25 -2.62
C ARG A 51 3.81 -7.43 -3.92
N ASN A 52 4.82 -6.58 -4.12
CA ASN A 52 4.93 -5.67 -5.28
C ASN A 52 3.82 -4.61 -5.38
N THR A 53 3.06 -4.37 -4.32
CA THR A 53 2.09 -3.26 -4.29
C THR A 53 2.67 -2.06 -3.55
N LYS A 54 1.98 -0.90 -3.64
CA LYS A 54 2.36 0.29 -2.87
C LYS A 54 2.29 0.08 -1.34
N SER A 55 1.56 -0.94 -0.90
CA SER A 55 1.39 -1.31 0.50
C SER A 55 2.15 -2.58 0.86
N ASP A 56 3.26 -2.86 0.18
CA ASP A 56 4.08 -4.04 0.45
C ASP A 56 4.52 -4.10 1.92
N LEU A 57 4.23 -5.24 2.55
CA LEU A 57 4.56 -5.53 3.95
C LEU A 57 5.97 -6.17 4.08
N GLY A 58 6.63 -6.45 2.95
CA GLY A 58 7.92 -7.11 2.88
C GLY A 58 7.80 -8.64 2.74
N SER A 59 8.95 -9.31 2.82
CA SER A 59 9.00 -10.77 2.80
C SER A 59 8.28 -11.35 4.01
N CYS A 60 7.47 -12.39 3.79
CA CYS A 60 6.86 -13.11 4.90
C CYS A 60 7.94 -13.68 5.84
N GLY A 61 7.68 -13.70 7.15
CA GLY A 61 8.56 -14.31 8.14
C GLY A 61 8.63 -15.84 8.05
N PHE A 62 7.70 -16.44 7.31
CA PHE A 62 7.68 -17.88 7.01
C PHE A 62 8.24 -18.12 5.61
N THR A 63 8.94 -19.24 5.42
CA THR A 63 9.57 -19.56 4.13
C THR A 63 8.65 -20.35 3.21
N ILE A 64 7.75 -21.18 3.77
CA ILE A 64 6.96 -22.15 3.00
C ILE A 64 5.52 -21.66 2.88
N HIS A 65 5.05 -21.56 1.63
CA HIS A 65 3.70 -21.14 1.24
C HIS A 65 3.15 -22.11 0.19
N ASP A 66 2.01 -21.76 -0.42
CA ASP A 66 1.35 -22.41 -1.56
C ASP A 66 2.23 -22.74 -2.77
N ASP A 67 3.36 -22.04 -2.96
CA ASP A 67 4.33 -22.36 -4.03
C ASP A 67 5.17 -23.62 -3.77
N HIS A 68 5.18 -24.13 -2.53
CA HIS A 68 6.04 -25.24 -2.17
C HIS A 68 5.47 -26.58 -2.69
N LEU A 69 6.33 -27.45 -3.22
CA LEU A 69 5.94 -28.76 -3.77
C LEU A 69 5.12 -29.62 -2.80
N GLU A 70 5.44 -29.58 -1.50
CA GLU A 70 4.76 -30.36 -0.47
C GLU A 70 3.53 -29.64 0.14
N TRP A 71 3.22 -28.41 -0.31
CA TRP A 71 2.09 -27.65 0.19
C TRP A 71 0.74 -28.40 0.13
N PRO A 72 0.41 -29.14 -0.95
CA PRO A 72 -0.84 -29.89 -1.00
C PRO A 72 -0.96 -30.90 0.14
N ASN A 73 0.14 -31.59 0.49
CA ASN A 73 0.17 -32.57 1.56
C ASN A 73 -0.02 -31.89 2.93
N ILE A 74 0.67 -30.76 3.15
CA ILE A 74 0.56 -29.98 4.38
C ILE A 74 -0.88 -29.47 4.56
N LYS A 75 -1.46 -28.92 3.50
CA LYS A 75 -2.83 -28.40 3.52
C LYS A 75 -3.84 -29.52 3.77
N GLU A 76 -3.65 -30.68 3.16
CA GLU A 76 -4.51 -31.84 3.40
C GLU A 76 -4.42 -32.33 4.86
N GLN A 77 -3.23 -32.34 5.46
CA GLN A 77 -3.07 -32.66 6.89
C GLN A 77 -3.86 -31.68 7.77
N TRP A 78 -3.78 -30.38 7.49
CA TRP A 78 -4.54 -29.36 8.21
C TRP A 78 -6.05 -29.52 7.99
N ASP A 79 -6.49 -29.72 6.75
CA ASP A 79 -7.92 -29.82 6.41
C ASP A 79 -8.59 -31.05 7.03
N LYS A 80 -7.84 -32.14 7.23
CA LYS A 80 -8.31 -33.36 7.92
C LYS A 80 -8.55 -33.16 9.42
N LEU A 81 -7.91 -32.18 10.07
CA LEU A 81 -8.07 -31.95 11.50
C LEU A 81 -9.49 -31.44 11.82
N PRO A 82 -10.10 -31.90 12.92
CA PRO A 82 -11.38 -31.36 13.38
C PRO A 82 -11.21 -29.90 13.84
N GLN A 83 -12.25 -29.08 13.69
CA GLN A 83 -12.21 -27.67 14.07
C GLN A 83 -11.74 -27.45 15.52
N ARG A 84 -12.16 -28.32 16.45
CA ARG A 84 -11.74 -28.25 17.86
C ARG A 84 -10.22 -28.33 18.05
N GLU A 85 -9.51 -29.05 17.19
CA GLU A 85 -8.05 -29.13 17.24
C GLU A 85 -7.42 -27.91 16.58
N LYS A 86 -7.97 -27.44 15.45
CA LYS A 86 -7.55 -26.17 14.82
C LYS A 86 -7.63 -24.99 15.79
N ASP A 87 -8.72 -24.92 16.56
CA ASP A 87 -8.94 -23.90 17.58
C ASP A 87 -7.92 -23.97 18.73
N ARG A 88 -7.37 -25.17 19.03
CA ARG A 88 -6.32 -25.34 20.05
C ARG A 88 -4.98 -24.76 19.61
N PHE A 89 -4.64 -24.88 18.33
CA PHE A 89 -3.42 -24.29 17.77
C PHE A 89 -3.50 -22.75 17.74
N GLY A 90 -4.71 -22.20 17.61
CA GLY A 90 -4.94 -20.75 17.76
C GLY A 90 -4.47 -19.90 16.58
N TYR A 91 -4.07 -20.51 15.46
CA TYR A 91 -3.60 -19.81 14.25
C TYR A 91 -4.61 -18.78 13.73
N GLU A 92 -5.91 -19.09 13.81
CA GLU A 92 -6.98 -18.17 13.42
C GLU A 92 -6.97 -16.89 14.26
N ARG A 93 -6.74 -17.02 15.58
CA ARG A 93 -6.71 -15.87 16.50
C ARG A 93 -5.52 -14.97 16.22
N ASP A 94 -4.37 -15.57 15.92
CA ASP A 94 -3.17 -14.82 15.58
C ASP A 94 -3.30 -14.11 14.23
N LEU A 95 -3.95 -14.75 13.24
CA LEU A 95 -4.28 -14.10 11.98
C LEU A 95 -5.23 -12.91 12.19
N ILE A 96 -6.29 -13.08 12.99
CA ILE A 96 -7.24 -11.99 13.28
C ILE A 96 -6.52 -10.82 13.96
N ARG A 97 -5.67 -11.07 14.96
CA ARG A 97 -4.89 -10.02 15.62
C ARG A 97 -3.98 -9.27 14.65
N TYR A 98 -3.32 -10.01 13.76
CA TYR A 98 -2.47 -9.40 12.74
C TYR A 98 -3.28 -8.55 11.76
N MET A 99 -4.45 -9.03 11.31
CA MET A 99 -5.36 -8.29 10.44
C MET A 99 -5.91 -7.03 11.11
N GLU A 100 -6.30 -7.11 12.38
CA GLU A 100 -6.72 -5.94 13.16
C GLU A 100 -5.62 -4.87 13.25
N GLN A 101 -4.38 -5.28 13.43
CA GLN A 101 -3.24 -4.36 13.44
C GLN A 101 -3.08 -3.66 12.09
N LEU A 102 -3.14 -4.41 10.98
CA LEU A 102 -3.07 -3.85 9.63
C LEU A 102 -4.21 -2.87 9.34
N ILE A 103 -5.44 -3.19 9.78
CA ILE A 103 -6.60 -2.31 9.65
C ILE A 103 -6.36 -1.00 10.42
N ARG A 104 -5.90 -1.07 11.66
CA ARG A 104 -5.60 0.12 12.47
C ARG A 104 -4.54 1.02 11.83
N ASP A 105 -3.49 0.42 11.26
CA ASP A 105 -2.44 1.17 10.56
C ASP A 105 -2.99 1.86 9.30
N MET A 106 -3.89 1.18 8.58
CA MET A 106 -4.56 1.76 7.41
C MET A 106 -5.54 2.87 7.79
N ASP A 107 -6.32 2.71 8.85
CA ASP A 107 -7.20 3.76 9.36
C ASP A 107 -6.42 5.01 9.79
N ALA A 108 -5.26 4.82 10.45
CA ALA A 108 -4.37 5.91 10.81
C ALA A 108 -3.81 6.65 9.57
N LYS A 109 -3.43 5.91 8.53
CA LYS A 109 -3.00 6.50 7.24
C LYS A 109 -4.13 7.25 6.55
N ILE A 110 -5.34 6.69 6.53
CA ILE A 110 -6.53 7.32 5.94
C ILE A 110 -6.83 8.63 6.68
N ARG A 111 -6.81 8.63 8.01
CA ARG A 111 -7.05 9.83 8.82
C ARG A 111 -6.04 10.94 8.48
N LYS A 112 -4.74 10.64 8.49
CA LYS A 112 -3.69 11.61 8.14
C LYS A 112 -3.84 12.15 6.72
N ASN A 113 -4.17 11.29 5.76
CA ASN A 113 -4.36 11.70 4.37
C ASN A 113 -5.60 12.58 4.20
N LYS A 114 -6.69 12.30 4.92
CA LYS A 114 -7.88 13.16 4.96
C LYS A 114 -7.55 14.52 5.58
N GLU A 115 -6.87 14.55 6.72
CA GLU A 115 -6.42 15.80 7.36
C GLU A 115 -5.55 16.64 6.41
N ARG A 116 -4.61 16.01 5.68
CA ARG A 116 -3.79 16.70 4.68
C ARG A 116 -4.64 17.26 3.53
N ALA A 117 -5.57 16.46 2.99
CA ALA A 117 -6.45 16.88 1.91
C ALA A 117 -7.39 18.04 2.35
N GLU A 118 -7.88 18.00 3.58
CA GLU A 118 -8.66 19.10 4.17
C GLU A 118 -7.81 20.36 4.37
N ALA A 119 -6.57 20.23 4.81
CA ALA A 119 -5.66 21.38 4.96
C ALA A 119 -5.31 22.02 3.61
N GLU A 120 -5.14 21.21 2.55
CA GLU A 120 -4.86 21.71 1.19
C GLU A 120 -6.10 22.33 0.53
N SER A 121 -7.30 21.79 0.80
CA SER A 121 -8.56 22.31 0.25
C SER A 121 -9.10 23.53 1.01
N ARG A 122 -8.66 23.77 2.24
CA ARG A 122 -9.00 25.00 2.95
C ARG A 122 -8.46 26.20 2.16
N PRO A 123 -9.32 27.18 1.80
CA PRO A 123 -8.85 28.39 1.15
C PRO A 123 -7.81 29.04 2.07
N LYS A 124 -6.59 29.20 1.55
CA LYS A 124 -5.53 29.91 2.29
C LYS A 124 -6.10 31.29 2.64
N VAL A 125 -6.21 31.58 3.93
CA VAL A 125 -6.62 32.91 4.40
C VAL A 125 -5.57 33.88 3.87
N LEU A 126 -5.97 34.72 2.91
CA LEU A 126 -5.12 35.75 2.35
C LEU A 126 -4.65 36.64 3.50
N LYS A 127 -3.34 36.88 3.59
CA LYS A 127 -2.81 37.84 4.55
C LYS A 127 -3.45 39.19 4.28
N VAL A 128 -3.62 40.02 5.32
CA VAL A 128 -4.21 41.36 5.18
C VAL A 128 -3.49 42.19 4.12
N ASP A 129 -2.16 42.03 3.99
CA ASP A 129 -1.36 42.68 2.95
C ASP A 129 -1.66 42.17 1.54
N ASP A 130 -1.81 40.85 1.37
CA ASP A 130 -2.17 40.24 0.09
C ASP A 130 -3.62 40.60 -0.31
N GLN A 131 -4.52 40.71 0.66
CA GLN A 131 -5.88 41.17 0.45
C GLN A 131 -5.91 42.63 -0.02
N ARG A 132 -5.12 43.52 0.60
CA ARG A 132 -4.98 44.91 0.14
C ARG A 132 -4.45 45.00 -1.28
N ARG A 133 -3.41 44.23 -1.62
CA ARG A 133 -2.87 44.16 -2.99
C ARG A 133 -3.91 43.65 -3.97
N LEU A 134 -4.70 42.64 -3.61
CA LEU A 134 -5.81 42.15 -4.43
C LEU A 134 -6.86 43.23 -4.67
N ASP A 135 -7.21 43.99 -3.64
CA ASP A 135 -8.22 45.05 -3.73
C ASP A 135 -7.70 46.23 -4.57
N GLU A 136 -6.41 46.58 -4.46
CA GLU A 136 -5.76 47.57 -5.35
C GLU A 136 -5.76 47.11 -6.81
N ILE A 137 -5.41 45.83 -7.07
CA ILE A 137 -5.43 45.26 -8.42
C ILE A 137 -6.86 45.26 -8.98
N LYS A 138 -7.86 44.88 -8.18
CA LYS A 138 -9.28 44.93 -8.58
C LYS A 138 -9.75 46.35 -8.89
N MET A 139 -9.34 47.34 -8.09
CA MET A 139 -9.67 48.75 -8.36
C MET A 139 -9.06 49.23 -9.68
N ARG A 140 -7.78 48.91 -9.94
CA ARG A 140 -7.15 49.22 -11.24
C ARG A 140 -7.84 48.52 -12.40
N GLN A 141 -8.27 47.27 -12.20
CA GLN A 141 -9.00 46.52 -13.22
C GLN A 141 -10.36 47.16 -13.53
N ALA A 142 -11.10 47.59 -12.49
CA ALA A 142 -12.36 48.31 -12.66
C ALA A 142 -12.17 49.66 -13.37
N GLU A 143 -11.10 50.40 -13.05
CA GLU A 143 -10.79 51.65 -13.73
C GLU A 143 -10.43 51.44 -15.22
N MET A 144 -9.60 50.43 -15.52
CA MET A 144 -9.27 50.08 -16.91
C MET A 144 -10.50 49.65 -17.70
N LEU A 145 -11.39 48.85 -17.10
CA LEU A 145 -12.66 48.45 -17.72
C LEU A 145 -13.59 49.64 -17.96
N ALA A 146 -13.67 50.58 -17.00
CA ALA A 146 -14.49 51.79 -17.15
C ALA A 146 -13.97 52.70 -18.28
N ARG A 147 -12.65 52.91 -18.36
CA ARG A 147 -12.03 53.68 -19.45
C ARG A 147 -12.23 53.01 -20.81
N ALA A 148 -12.06 51.69 -20.87
CA ALA A 148 -12.32 50.95 -22.10
C ALA A 148 -13.81 51.01 -22.51
N GLY A 149 -14.73 50.99 -21.55
CA GLY A 149 -16.16 51.19 -21.79
C GLY A 149 -16.48 52.57 -22.39
N GLN A 150 -15.91 53.64 -21.83
CA GLN A 150 -16.09 55.00 -22.33
C GLN A 150 -15.53 55.17 -23.76
N LEU A 151 -14.31 54.70 -24.03
CA LEU A 151 -13.71 54.74 -25.36
C LEU A 151 -14.51 53.90 -26.38
N GLY A 152 -15.14 52.81 -25.92
CA GLY A 152 -16.06 52.01 -26.73
C GLY A 152 -17.38 52.73 -27.04
N GLU A 153 -17.96 53.45 -26.09
CA GLU A 153 -19.17 54.27 -26.29
C GLU A 153 -18.92 55.46 -27.24
N GLU A 154 -17.71 56.03 -27.20
CA GLU A 154 -17.26 57.09 -28.12
C GLU A 154 -16.93 56.56 -29.53
N GLY A 155 -16.95 55.22 -29.72
CA GLY A 155 -16.72 54.57 -31.01
C GLY A 155 -15.25 54.31 -31.38
N ASP A 156 -14.30 54.61 -30.48
CA ASP A 156 -12.88 54.30 -30.66
C ASP A 156 -12.55 52.88 -30.17
N VAL A 157 -12.85 51.92 -31.04
CA VAL A 157 -12.67 50.49 -30.77
C VAL A 157 -11.20 50.10 -30.58
N ASP A 158 -10.29 50.74 -31.31
CA ASP A 158 -8.84 50.47 -31.21
C ASP A 158 -8.26 51.04 -29.91
N GLY A 159 -8.72 52.23 -29.49
CA GLY A 159 -8.39 52.82 -28.19
C GLY A 159 -8.87 51.99 -27.00
N ALA A 160 -10.10 51.46 -27.07
CA ALA A 160 -10.67 50.60 -26.05
C ALA A 160 -9.88 49.28 -25.89
N ILE A 161 -9.48 48.64 -26.99
CA ILE A 161 -8.67 47.41 -26.96
C ILE A 161 -7.29 47.67 -26.34
N LYS A 162 -6.70 48.84 -26.61
CA LYS A 162 -5.40 49.23 -26.06
C LYS A 162 -5.45 49.57 -24.57
N ALA A 163 -6.61 50.01 -24.07
CA ALA A 163 -6.82 50.33 -22.65
C ALA A 163 -6.99 49.10 -21.75
N ILE A 164 -7.35 47.94 -22.31
CA ILE A 164 -7.50 46.65 -21.59
C ILE A 164 -6.17 45.87 -21.54
N LYS A 165 -5.23 46.21 -22.43
CA LYS A 165 -3.99 45.47 -22.67
C LYS A 165 -2.85 45.95 -21.77
#